data_AF-A0A4R4WN33-F1
#
_entry.id   AF-A0A4R4WN33-F1
#
_cell.length_a   1.000
_cell.length_b   1.000
_cell.length_c   1.000
_cell.angle_alpha   90.00
_cell.angle_beta   90.00
_cell.angle_gamma   90.00
#
_symmetry.space_group_name_H-M   'P 1'
#
loop_
_entity.id
_entity.type
_entity.pdbx_description
1 polymer ?
#
loop_
_entity_poly.entity_id
_entity_poly.type
_entity_poly.pdbx_seq_one_letter_code
_entity_poly.pdbx_strand_id
1 'polypeptide(L)'
;MERHPLTGDFGKFSALAGCAGWALPVTDTRVRDTGTSLQLSGHLHETMSPYAWTTQMQAIIGGAVLTVDDDVHGSVFMDPACGAKVATYFETGRLAHGRCRGMRP
;
A
#
# COMPACT_ATOMS: atom_id res chain seq x y z
N MET A 1 -41.67 1.55 11.33
CA MET A 1 -40.28 1.45 10.83
C MET A 1 -40.25 0.23 9.94
N GLU A 2 -40.49 0.40 8.65
CA GLU A 2 -40.54 -0.74 7.73
C GLU A 2 -39.50 -0.50 6.65
N ARG A 3 -38.28 -0.93 7.00
CA ARG A 3 -37.12 -0.95 6.12
C ARG A 3 -37.38 -2.01 5.06
N HIS A 4 -37.41 -1.60 3.80
CA HIS A 4 -37.50 -2.52 2.66
C HIS A 4 -36.33 -3.53 2.72
N PRO A 5 -36.59 -4.83 2.94
CA PRO A 5 -35.54 -5.81 3.24
C PRO A 5 -34.82 -6.35 2.00
N LEU A 6 -34.96 -5.70 0.83
CA LEU A 6 -34.46 -6.23 -0.45
C LEU A 6 -33.60 -5.23 -1.26
N THR A 7 -33.23 -4.09 -0.68
CA THR A 7 -32.20 -3.19 -1.26
C THR A 7 -30.93 -3.21 -0.41
N GLY A 8 -30.15 -4.28 -0.54
CA GLY A 8 -28.68 -4.26 -0.42
C GLY A 8 -28.05 -3.70 0.85
N ASP A 9 -28.57 -4.04 2.04
CA ASP A 9 -27.84 -3.81 3.28
C ASP A 9 -26.82 -4.96 3.49
N PHE A 10 -25.57 -4.63 3.79
CA PHE A 10 -24.45 -5.53 4.19
C PHE A 10 -23.57 -6.23 3.13
N GLY A 11 -23.37 -5.65 1.94
CA GLY A 11 -22.16 -5.97 1.15
C GLY A 11 -20.94 -5.21 1.71
N LYS A 12 -19.70 -5.69 1.51
CA LYS A 12 -18.43 -5.01 1.87
C LYS A 12 -18.31 -3.54 1.39
N PHE A 13 -19.24 -3.08 0.57
CA PHE A 13 -19.43 -1.70 0.12
C PHE A 13 -20.19 -0.80 1.10
N SER A 14 -20.84 -1.31 2.15
CA SER A 14 -21.40 -0.47 3.23
C SER A 14 -20.32 0.26 4.03
N ALA A 15 -19.05 -0.15 3.90
CA ALA A 15 -17.90 0.62 4.40
C ALA A 15 -17.75 2.00 3.69
N LEU A 16 -18.23 2.16 2.45
CA LEU A 16 -18.31 3.48 1.81
C LEU A 16 -19.33 4.40 2.50
N ALA A 17 -20.28 3.83 3.24
CA ALA A 17 -21.22 4.59 4.07
C ALA A 17 -20.72 4.83 5.50
N GLY A 18 -19.59 4.23 5.93
CA GLY A 18 -19.06 4.40 7.28
C GLY A 18 -18.55 5.81 7.58
N CYS A 19 -18.11 6.53 6.54
CA CYS A 19 -17.66 7.92 6.66
C CYS A 19 -18.77 8.94 6.34
N ALA A 20 -19.87 8.51 5.70
CA ALA A 20 -20.96 9.40 5.33
C ALA A 20 -21.71 9.86 6.59
N GLY A 21 -21.77 11.17 6.83
CA GLY A 21 -22.37 11.73 8.04
C GLY A 21 -21.47 11.68 9.29
N TRP A 22 -20.18 11.39 9.12
CA TRP A 22 -19.22 11.46 10.22
C TRP A 22 -19.18 12.88 10.82
N ALA A 23 -19.40 12.97 12.13
CA ALA A 23 -19.62 14.26 12.81
C ALA A 23 -18.33 15.08 13.01
N LEU A 24 -17.16 14.45 12.93
CA LEU A 24 -15.88 15.14 13.04
C LEU A 24 -15.44 15.67 11.67
N PRO A 25 -14.79 16.84 11.61
CA PRO A 25 -14.30 17.39 10.36
C PRO A 25 -13.23 16.48 9.74
N VAL A 26 -13.24 16.41 8.40
CA VAL A 26 -12.18 15.74 7.64
C VAL A 26 -10.87 16.52 7.79
N THR A 27 -9.79 15.81 8.06
CA THR A 27 -8.43 16.36 7.99
C THR A 27 -7.73 15.77 6.79
N ASP A 28 -7.42 16.60 5.79
CA ASP A 28 -6.66 16.16 4.63
C ASP A 28 -5.19 15.92 4.99
N THR A 29 -4.67 14.74 4.65
CA THR A 29 -3.25 14.44 4.80
C THR A 29 -2.50 14.95 3.57
N ARG A 30 -1.75 16.04 3.73
CA ARG A 30 -0.84 16.52 2.68
C ARG A 30 0.48 15.78 2.75
N VAL A 31 0.73 14.93 1.76
CA VAL A 31 2.02 14.29 1.56
C VAL A 31 2.85 15.08 0.55
N ARG A 32 4.17 15.14 0.78
CA ARG A 32 5.13 15.81 -0.10
C ARG A 32 6.49 15.15 0.04
N ASP A 33 7.31 15.28 -0.99
CA ASP A 33 8.73 14.94 -0.90
C ASP A 33 9.42 15.83 0.15
N THR A 34 10.12 15.18 1.08
CA THR A 34 10.91 15.81 2.14
C THR A 34 12.41 15.84 1.82
N GLY A 35 12.83 15.28 0.69
CA GLY A 35 14.23 15.09 0.30
C GLY A 35 14.98 14.05 1.12
N THR A 36 14.26 13.31 1.98
CA THR A 36 14.84 12.28 2.85
C THR A 36 14.86 10.93 2.16
N SER A 37 15.83 10.08 2.51
CA SER A 37 15.88 8.71 2.00
C SER A 37 14.58 7.96 2.30
N LEU A 38 14.02 7.31 1.28
CA LEU A 38 12.76 6.59 1.36
C LEU A 38 12.79 5.34 0.47
N GLN A 39 12.45 4.20 1.05
CA GLN A 39 12.23 2.93 0.36
C GLN A 39 10.73 2.61 0.32
N LEU A 40 10.20 2.39 -0.88
CA LEU A 40 8.87 1.89 -1.13
C LEU A 40 8.95 0.42 -1.56
N SER A 41 8.05 -0.42 -1.08
CA SER A 41 7.83 -1.78 -1.56
C SER A 41 6.45 -1.89 -2.19
N GLY A 42 6.40 -2.13 -3.49
CA GLY A 42 5.16 -2.29 -4.25
C GLY A 42 5.01 -3.71 -4.74
N HIS A 43 3.88 -4.35 -4.46
CA HIS A 43 3.56 -5.72 -4.86
C HIS A 43 2.83 -5.70 -6.20
N LEU A 44 3.32 -6.44 -7.18
CA LEU A 44 2.93 -6.30 -8.58
C LEU A 44 1.50 -6.81 -8.86
N HIS A 45 1.04 -7.82 -8.11
CA HIS A 45 -0.20 -8.53 -8.39
C HIS A 45 -1.23 -8.51 -7.26
N GLU A 46 -0.95 -7.83 -6.14
CA GLU A 46 -1.90 -7.75 -5.02
C GLU A 46 -3.01 -6.70 -5.28
N THR A 47 -4.11 -6.82 -4.54
CA THR A 47 -5.37 -6.11 -4.83
C THR A 47 -5.76 -5.05 -3.79
N MET A 48 -5.18 -5.07 -2.60
CA MET A 48 -5.49 -4.16 -1.49
C MET A 48 -4.83 -2.79 -1.65
N SER A 49 -3.64 -2.71 -2.24
CA SER A 49 -2.90 -1.47 -2.53
C SER A 49 -2.26 -1.51 -3.93
N PRO A 50 -3.07 -1.52 -5.01
CA PRO A 50 -2.62 -1.80 -6.38
C PRO A 50 -1.30 -1.13 -6.76
N TYR A 51 -0.43 -1.84 -7.48
CA TYR A 51 0.93 -1.38 -7.81
C TYR A 51 1.01 0.04 -8.40
N ALA A 52 0.00 0.46 -9.16
CA ALA A 52 -0.09 1.83 -9.70
C ALA A 52 -0.12 2.91 -8.60
N TRP A 53 -0.63 2.62 -7.41
CA TRP A 53 -0.59 3.54 -6.28
C TRP A 53 0.82 3.69 -5.71
N THR A 54 1.65 2.63 -5.74
CA THR A 54 3.07 2.75 -5.36
C THR A 54 3.80 3.71 -6.29
N THR A 55 3.59 3.61 -7.61
CA THR A 55 4.26 4.49 -8.58
C THR A 55 3.75 5.93 -8.49
N GLN A 56 2.45 6.13 -8.28
CA GLN A 56 1.88 7.45 -8.02
C GLN A 56 2.44 8.07 -6.74
N MET A 57 2.54 7.29 -5.66
CA MET A 57 3.11 7.77 -4.40
C MET A 57 4.59 8.13 -4.58
N GLN A 58 5.39 7.29 -5.23
CA GLN A 58 6.79 7.60 -5.55
C GLN A 58 6.92 8.93 -6.32
N ALA A 59 6.02 9.20 -7.27
CA ALA A 59 6.02 10.47 -8.00
C ALA A 59 5.72 11.70 -7.12
N ILE A 60 4.99 11.52 -6.01
CA ILE A 60 4.60 12.58 -5.07
C ILE A 60 5.63 12.78 -3.95
N ILE A 61 6.13 11.69 -3.37
CA ILE A 61 6.99 11.72 -2.17
C ILE A 61 8.43 11.28 -2.41
N GLY A 62 8.79 10.96 -3.66
CA GLY A 62 10.13 10.51 -4.03
C GLY A 62 10.44 9.08 -3.59
N GLY A 63 11.74 8.81 -3.40
CA GLY A 63 12.26 7.52 -2.96
C GLY A 63 12.51 6.50 -4.08
N ALA A 64 12.96 5.31 -3.68
CA ALA A 64 13.17 4.17 -4.58
C ALA A 64 12.08 3.11 -4.39
N VAL A 65 11.71 2.46 -5.48
CA VAL A 65 10.74 1.36 -5.48
C VAL A 65 11.47 0.03 -5.64
N LEU A 66 11.21 -0.88 -4.70
CA LEU A 66 11.43 -2.31 -4.85
C LEU A 66 10.10 -2.95 -5.30
N THR A 67 10.07 -3.48 -6.51
CA THR A 67 8.91 -4.25 -7.00
C THR A 67 9.00 -5.68 -6.47
N VAL A 68 7.94 -6.14 -5.80
CA VAL A 68 7.78 -7.53 -5.34
C VAL A 68 6.85 -8.25 -6.32
N ASP A 69 7.34 -9.30 -6.96
CA ASP A 69 6.64 -10.06 -8.02
C ASP A 69 5.71 -11.14 -7.46
N ASP A 70 4.80 -10.74 -6.57
CA ASP A 70 3.78 -11.60 -5.96
C ASP A 70 2.41 -10.91 -5.85
N ASP A 71 1.44 -11.65 -5.33
CA ASP A 71 0.04 -11.25 -5.13
C ASP A 71 -0.36 -11.13 -3.64
N VAL A 72 0.62 -11.08 -2.73
CA VAL A 72 0.40 -11.09 -1.28
C VAL A 72 0.61 -9.71 -0.68
N HIS A 73 -0.43 -9.14 -0.06
CA HIS A 73 -0.37 -7.81 0.53
C HIS A 73 0.64 -7.75 1.70
N GLY A 74 1.66 -6.89 1.56
CA GLY A 74 2.63 -6.61 2.64
C GLY A 74 3.61 -7.74 2.93
N SER A 75 3.83 -8.66 1.98
CA SER A 75 4.66 -9.87 2.17
C SER A 75 6.17 -9.65 2.03
N VAL A 76 6.67 -8.43 1.84
CA VAL A 76 8.08 -8.18 1.47
C VAL A 76 9.10 -8.79 2.45
N PHE A 77 8.75 -8.89 3.74
CA PHE A 77 9.59 -9.51 4.77
C PHE A 77 9.35 -11.01 4.97
N MET A 78 8.34 -11.59 4.31
CA MET A 78 8.03 -13.02 4.36
C MET A 78 8.92 -13.83 3.41
N ASP A 79 9.33 -13.24 2.28
CA ASP A 79 10.40 -13.79 1.44
C ASP A 79 11.77 -13.29 1.94
N PRO A 80 12.70 -14.18 2.36
CA PRO A 80 13.99 -13.77 2.92
C PRO A 80 14.84 -12.92 1.96
N ALA A 81 14.77 -13.20 0.64
CA ALA A 81 15.56 -12.48 -0.35
C ALA A 81 15.04 -11.05 -0.59
N CYS A 82 13.72 -10.86 -0.67
CA CYS A 82 13.09 -9.56 -0.68
C CYS A 82 13.33 -8.80 0.64
N GLY A 83 13.13 -9.47 1.78
CA GLY A 83 13.31 -8.88 3.10
C GLY A 83 14.73 -8.38 3.32
N ALA A 84 15.74 -9.13 2.89
CA ALA A 84 17.15 -8.73 2.99
C ALA A 84 17.45 -7.43 2.23
N LYS A 85 16.78 -7.15 1.09
CA LYS A 85 16.95 -5.89 0.35
C LYS A 85 16.43 -4.70 1.16
N VAL A 86 15.28 -4.84 1.80
CA VAL A 86 14.69 -3.79 2.64
C VAL A 86 15.48 -3.63 3.94
N ALA A 87 15.93 -4.73 4.55
CA ALA A 87 16.81 -4.69 5.72
C ALA A 87 18.13 -3.96 5.43
N THR A 88 18.75 -4.23 4.28
CA THR A 88 19.98 -3.53 3.84
C THR A 88 19.76 -2.02 3.77
N TYR A 89 18.59 -1.56 3.31
CA TYR A 89 18.25 -0.15 3.29
C TYR A 89 18.22 0.45 4.69
N PHE A 90 17.59 -0.22 5.66
CA PHE A 90 17.56 0.25 7.04
C PHE A 90 18.94 0.24 7.71
N GLU A 91 19.76 -0.77 7.43
CA GLU A 91 21.09 -0.92 8.02
C GLU A 91 22.12 0.07 7.46
N THR A 92 22.01 0.40 6.16
CA THR A 92 23.07 1.12 5.44
C THR A 92 22.63 2.43 4.81
N GLY A 93 21.33 2.71 4.76
CA GLY A 93 20.74 3.80 3.99
C GLY A 93 20.76 3.58 2.47
N ARG A 94 21.28 2.44 1.99
CA ARG A 94 21.37 2.14 0.55
C ARG A 94 20.04 1.67 0.00
N LEU A 95 19.49 2.45 -0.93
CA LEU A 95 18.21 2.15 -1.57
C LEU A 95 18.27 0.85 -2.38
N ALA A 96 17.23 0.04 -2.23
CA ALA A 96 16.98 -1.13 -3.05
C ALA A 96 16.20 -0.74 -4.31
N HIS A 97 16.71 -1.18 -5.45
CA HIS A 97 16.11 -0.96 -6.76
C HIS A 97 15.74 -2.28 -7.44
N GLY A 98 14.85 -2.17 -8.43
CA GLY A 98 14.50 -3.28 -9.32
C GLY A 98 13.45 -4.20 -8.71
N ARG A 99 13.59 -5.51 -8.99
CA ARG A 99 12.56 -6.50 -8.65
C ARG A 99 13.09 -7.58 -7.70
N CYS A 100 12.19 -8.20 -6.95
CA CYS A 100 12.41 -9.47 -6.26
C CYS A 100 11.20 -10.39 -6.45
N ARG A 101 11.37 -11.69 -6.21
CA ARG A 101 10.37 -12.71 -6.53
C ARG A 101 9.14 -12.67 -5.62
N GLY A 102 9.27 -12.25 -4.37
CA GLY A 102 8.19 -12.28 -3.39
C GLY A 102 7.77 -13.70 -2.99
N MET A 103 6.63 -13.79 -2.32
CA MET A 103 6.02 -15.05 -1.92
C MET A 103 5.59 -15.87 -3.14
N ARG A 104 5.59 -17.19 -2.98
CA ARG A 104 5.07 -18.13 -3.98
C ARG A 104 3.92 -18.95 -3.37
N PRO A 105 2.92 -19.32 -4.19
CA PRO A 105 1.97 -20.37 -3.83
C PRO A 105 2.67 -21.70 -3.52
#